data_AF-A0A936Z637-F1
#
_entry.id   AF-A0A936Z637-F1
#
_cell.length_a   1.000
_cell.length_b   1.000
_cell.length_c   1.000
_cell.angle_alpha   90.00
_cell.angle_beta   90.00
_cell.angle_gamma   90.00
#
_symmetry.space_group_name_H-M   'P 1'
#
loop_
_entity.id
_entity.type
_entity.pdbx_description
1 polymer ?
#
loop_
_entity_poly.entity_id
_entity_poly.type
_entity_poly.pdbx_seq_one_letter_code
_entity_poly.pdbx_strand_id
1 'polypeptide(L)'
;MAEWIKRTQNDYTLAFKLAVVEQVERGELTHRQAQDRYGIQGSSTVLTWLRKHGRPHWRKASSMGKKVQGMSAPSKPVPPEQRIKELELQLKEAQQKAAFFEAVVGVLKRDYGVQVAKKPVGKSSRKSSSKD
;
A
#
# COMPACT_ATOMS: atom_id res chain seq x y z
N MET A 1 6.05 15.22 -46.55
CA MET A 1 7.22 14.80 -45.74
C MET A 1 6.98 15.33 -44.34
N ALA A 2 6.94 14.47 -43.31
CA ALA A 2 6.75 14.94 -41.95
C ALA A 2 8.03 15.63 -41.49
N GLU A 3 7.94 16.91 -41.13
CA GLU A 3 9.06 17.68 -40.59
C GLU A 3 9.55 17.02 -39.30
N TRP A 4 10.82 16.64 -39.27
CA TRP A 4 11.46 16.12 -38.07
C TRP A 4 11.72 17.28 -37.10
N ILE A 5 10.73 17.58 -36.27
CA ILE A 5 10.87 18.59 -35.21
C ILE A 5 11.66 17.98 -34.06
N LYS A 6 12.87 18.49 -33.81
CA LYS A 6 13.64 18.16 -32.60
C LYS A 6 12.88 18.66 -31.37
N ARG A 7 12.49 17.74 -30.48
CA ARG A 7 11.87 18.01 -29.19
C ARG A 7 12.86 17.76 -28.07
N THR A 8 13.03 18.77 -27.23
CA THR A 8 13.79 18.75 -25.99
C THR A 8 12.88 18.40 -24.80
N GLN A 9 13.48 18.08 -23.66
CA GLN A 9 12.77 17.63 -22.45
C GLN A 9 11.69 18.62 -21.94
N ASN A 10 11.81 19.91 -22.30
CA ASN A 10 10.91 20.97 -21.90
C ASN A 10 9.67 21.11 -22.81
N ASP A 11 9.66 20.47 -23.98
CA ASP A 11 8.57 20.63 -24.95
C ASP A 11 7.32 19.80 -24.60
N TYR A 12 7.42 18.99 -23.55
CA TYR A 12 6.33 18.17 -23.05
C TYR A 12 5.68 18.84 -21.84
N THR A 13 4.43 19.27 -22.02
CA THR A 13 3.61 19.83 -20.93
C THR A 13 3.40 18.79 -19.82
N LEU A 14 3.19 19.24 -18.59
CA LEU A 14 2.96 18.33 -17.46
C LEU A 14 1.72 17.45 -17.69
N ALA A 15 0.64 18.02 -18.22
CA ALA A 15 -0.59 17.30 -18.54
C ALA A 15 -0.32 16.15 -19.54
N PHE A 16 0.48 16.42 -20.58
CA PHE A 16 0.87 15.39 -21.54
C PHE A 16 1.67 14.26 -20.88
N LYS A 17 2.63 14.61 -20.01
CA LYS A 17 3.44 13.62 -19.26
C LYS A 17 2.55 12.71 -18.40
N LEU A 18 1.57 13.30 -17.71
CA LEU A 18 0.63 12.56 -16.86
C LEU A 18 -0.26 11.63 -17.69
N ALA A 19 -0.82 12.09 -18.81
CA ALA A 19 -1.67 11.28 -19.68
C ALA A 19 -0.93 10.06 -20.26
N VAL A 20 0.32 10.26 -20.69
CA VAL A 20 1.16 9.15 -21.18
C VAL A 20 1.46 8.15 -20.06
N VAL A 21 1.79 8.64 -18.85
CA VAL A 21 2.03 7.78 -17.68
C VAL A 21 0.79 6.97 -17.31
N GLU A 22 -0.39 7.58 -17.30
CA GLU A 22 -1.65 6.91 -16.96
C GLU A 22 -1.98 5.76 -17.92
N GLN A 23 -1.82 5.97 -19.24
CA GLN A 23 -2.05 4.92 -20.24
C GLN A 23 -1.09 3.75 -20.08
N VAL A 24 0.17 4.03 -19.73
CA VAL A 24 1.18 2.98 -19.50
C VAL A 24 0.89 2.23 -18.20
N GLU A 25 0.45 2.91 -17.14
CA GLU A 25 0.06 2.27 -15.87
C GLU A 25 -1.20 1.43 -15.98
N ARG A 26 -2.15 1.84 -16.83
CA ARG A 26 -3.35 1.06 -17.16
C ARG A 26 -3.04 -0.19 -18.00
N GLY A 27 -1.82 -0.28 -18.55
CA GLY A 27 -1.39 -1.38 -19.40
C GLY A 27 -1.91 -1.31 -20.84
N GLU A 28 -2.46 -0.17 -21.25
CA GLU A 28 -2.97 0.04 -22.62
C GLU A 28 -1.84 0.15 -23.63
N LEU A 29 -0.69 0.67 -23.20
CA LEU A 29 0.52 0.82 -24.01
C LEU A 29 1.74 0.47 -23.18
N THR A 30 2.68 -0.23 -23.79
CA THR A 30 4.04 -0.33 -23.24
C THR A 30 4.78 0.99 -23.43
N HIS A 31 5.79 1.27 -22.60
CA HIS A 31 6.60 2.49 -22.72
C HIS A 31 7.21 2.68 -24.13
N ARG A 32 7.59 1.58 -24.80
CA ARG A 32 8.10 1.59 -26.18
C ARG A 32 7.00 1.94 -27.18
N GLN A 33 5.82 1.36 -27.05
CA GLN A 33 4.67 1.71 -27.90
C GLN A 33 4.22 3.16 -27.69
N ALA A 34 4.25 3.65 -26.44
CA ALA A 34 3.97 5.05 -26.14
C ALA A 34 5.02 5.97 -26.78
N GLN A 35 6.28 5.57 -26.80
CA GLN A 35 7.35 6.31 -27.46
C GLN A 35 7.08 6.45 -28.97
N ASP A 36 6.78 5.35 -29.65
CA ASP A 36 6.51 5.33 -31.10
C ASP A 36 5.22 6.09 -31.45
N ARG A 37 4.14 5.87 -30.68
CA ARG A 37 2.83 6.48 -30.92
C ARG A 37 2.82 7.99 -30.73
N TYR A 38 3.59 8.49 -29.75
CA TYR A 38 3.65 9.91 -29.41
C TYR A 38 4.88 10.64 -29.98
N GLY A 39 5.74 9.95 -30.75
CA GLY A 39 6.94 10.52 -31.34
C GLY A 39 7.95 11.02 -30.29
N ILE A 40 8.05 10.33 -29.16
CA ILE A 40 8.97 10.72 -28.08
C ILE A 40 10.38 10.30 -28.49
N GLN A 41 11.28 11.27 -28.65
CA GLN A 41 12.62 10.99 -29.19
C GLN A 41 13.56 10.27 -28.21
N GLY A 42 13.35 10.42 -26.90
CA GLY A 42 14.19 9.78 -25.89
C GLY A 42 13.64 8.43 -25.43
N SER A 43 14.45 7.37 -25.57
CA SER A 43 14.08 6.00 -25.17
C SER A 43 13.82 5.84 -23.67
N SER A 44 14.48 6.64 -22.86
CA SER A 44 14.33 6.65 -21.39
C SER A 44 13.38 7.73 -20.89
N THR A 45 12.81 8.57 -21.77
CA THR A 45 11.97 9.71 -21.37
C THR A 45 10.69 9.23 -20.69
N VAL A 46 9.99 8.26 -21.28
CA VAL A 46 8.76 7.68 -20.69
C VAL A 46 9.06 7.00 -19.36
N LEU A 47 10.17 6.25 -19.27
CA LEU A 47 10.65 5.62 -18.03
C LEU A 47 11.00 6.65 -16.94
N THR A 48 11.47 7.83 -17.32
CA THR A 48 11.76 8.92 -16.40
C THR A 48 10.48 9.58 -15.89
N TRP A 49 9.47 9.72 -16.74
CA TRP A 49 8.14 10.18 -16.31
C TRP A 49 7.47 9.17 -15.40
N LEU A 50 7.55 7.88 -15.68
CA LEU A 50 7.05 6.82 -14.78
C LEU A 50 7.70 6.87 -13.40
N ARG A 51 9.02 7.14 -13.31
CA ARG A 51 9.71 7.27 -12.01
C ARG A 51 9.35 8.53 -11.22
N LYS A 52 8.99 9.61 -11.91
CA LYS A 52 8.67 10.90 -11.29
C LYS A 52 7.17 11.06 -10.99
N HIS A 53 6.33 10.61 -11.90
CA HIS A 53 4.89 10.83 -11.91
C HIS A 53 4.08 9.53 -11.81
N GLY A 54 4.71 8.38 -11.94
CA GLY A 54 4.04 7.10 -11.71
C GLY A 54 3.66 6.94 -10.24
N ARG A 55 2.55 6.24 -10.02
CA ARG A 55 1.99 5.99 -8.69
C ARG A 55 3.03 5.26 -7.81
N PRO A 56 3.14 5.58 -6.51
CA PRO A 56 4.16 5.03 -5.61
C PRO A 56 4.14 3.51 -5.36
N HIS A 57 3.28 2.73 -6.02
CA HIS A 57 3.16 1.29 -5.77
C HIS A 57 4.44 0.50 -6.10
N TRP A 58 5.31 1.04 -6.97
CA TRP A 58 6.63 0.44 -7.27
C TRP A 58 7.75 0.83 -6.29
N ARG A 59 7.64 1.92 -5.53
CA ARG A 59 8.64 2.30 -4.50
C ARG A 59 8.62 1.37 -3.29
N LYS A 60 7.48 0.71 -3.03
CA LYS A 60 7.39 -0.37 -2.03
C LYS A 60 8.16 -1.63 -2.46
N ALA A 61 8.30 -1.89 -3.75
CA ALA A 61 9.05 -3.03 -4.25
C ALA A 61 10.58 -2.81 -4.17
N SER A 62 11.07 -1.59 -4.36
CA SER A 62 12.50 -1.26 -4.33
C SER A 62 13.05 -0.83 -2.97
N SER A 63 12.19 -0.45 -2.02
CA SER A 63 12.58 -0.15 -0.62
C SER A 63 12.72 -1.40 0.26
N MET A 64 12.37 -2.59 -0.24
CA MET A 64 12.51 -3.84 0.51
C MET A 64 13.87 -4.49 0.25
N GLY A 65 14.95 -3.74 0.55
CA GLY A 65 16.28 -4.32 0.66
C GLY A 65 16.34 -5.24 1.88
N LYS A 66 16.62 -6.53 1.63
CA LYS A 66 16.94 -7.58 2.62
C LYS A 66 15.91 -7.81 3.74
N LYS A 67 14.95 -8.70 3.50
CA LYS A 67 14.67 -9.81 4.43
C LYS A 67 14.15 -11.01 3.66
N VAL A 68 14.76 -12.15 3.97
CA VAL A 68 14.49 -13.49 3.46
C VAL A 68 13.02 -13.88 3.69
N GLN A 69 12.34 -14.36 2.65
CA GLN A 69 11.51 -15.56 2.70
C GLN A 69 11.06 -15.95 1.28
N GLY A 70 11.26 -17.22 0.95
CA GLY A 70 10.93 -17.78 -0.36
C GLY A 70 9.43 -17.93 -0.63
N MET A 71 9.15 -18.30 -1.88
CA MET A 71 7.89 -18.81 -2.43
C MET A 71 6.69 -17.84 -2.46
N SER A 72 6.49 -17.19 -3.61
CA SER A 72 5.44 -17.57 -4.58
C SER A 72 5.33 -16.48 -5.66
N ALA A 73 4.96 -16.90 -6.88
CA ALA A 73 4.68 -16.03 -8.01
C ALA A 73 3.72 -14.88 -7.65
N PRO A 74 3.67 -13.75 -8.40
CA PRO A 74 2.65 -12.74 -8.18
C PRO A 74 1.29 -13.36 -8.49
N SER A 75 0.64 -13.90 -7.45
CA SER A 75 -0.72 -14.39 -7.52
C SER A 75 -1.56 -13.22 -7.99
N LYS A 76 -2.30 -13.47 -9.07
CA LYS A 76 -3.27 -12.57 -9.69
C LYS A 76 -3.98 -11.78 -8.58
N PRO A 77 -4.15 -10.45 -8.71
CA PRO A 77 -4.87 -9.69 -7.71
C PRO A 77 -6.26 -10.32 -7.56
N VAL A 78 -6.46 -11.00 -6.44
CA VAL A 78 -7.73 -11.63 -6.07
C VAL A 78 -8.82 -10.57 -6.27
N PRO A 79 -9.95 -10.89 -6.94
CA PRO A 79 -11.02 -9.94 -7.18
C PRO A 79 -11.35 -9.20 -5.89
N PRO A 80 -11.43 -7.86 -5.90
CA PRO A 80 -11.64 -7.07 -4.68
C PRO A 80 -12.88 -7.55 -3.91
N GLU A 81 -13.89 -8.08 -4.61
CA GLU A 81 -15.09 -8.67 -4.04
C GLU A 81 -14.85 -9.92 -3.18
N GLN A 82 -13.89 -10.77 -3.55
CA GLN A 82 -13.58 -11.98 -2.78
C GLN A 82 -12.91 -11.61 -1.46
N ARG A 83 -12.05 -10.59 -1.47
CA ARG A 83 -11.43 -10.04 -0.25
C ARG A 83 -12.47 -9.42 0.68
N ILE A 84 -13.44 -8.70 0.13
CA ILE A 84 -14.52 -8.09 0.93
C ILE A 84 -15.32 -9.18 1.65
N LYS A 85 -15.73 -10.25 0.94
CA LYS A 85 -16.47 -11.37 1.54
C LYS A 85 -15.69 -12.08 2.63
N GLU A 86 -14.40 -12.31 2.41
CA GLU A 86 -13.52 -12.91 3.42
C GLU A 86 -13.42 -12.03 4.67
N LEU A 87 -13.20 -10.72 4.49
CA LEU A 87 -13.12 -9.77 5.59
C LEU A 87 -14.44 -9.65 6.35
N GLU A 88 -15.58 -9.66 5.67
CA GLU A 88 -16.90 -9.68 6.30
C GLU A 88 -17.12 -10.93 7.16
N LEU A 89 -16.64 -12.08 6.70
CA LEU A 89 -16.70 -13.33 7.47
C LEU A 89 -15.83 -13.25 8.73
N GLN A 90 -14.59 -12.77 8.60
CA GLN A 90 -13.68 -12.58 9.73
C GLN A 90 -14.26 -11.60 10.76
N LEU A 91 -14.90 -10.52 10.28
CA LEU A 91 -15.55 -9.54 11.14
C LEU A 91 -16.71 -10.15 11.92
N LYS A 92 -17.57 -10.95 11.26
CA LYS A 92 -18.64 -11.69 11.93
C LYS A 92 -18.11 -12.65 12.99
N GLU A 93 -17.08 -13.42 12.66
CA GLU A 93 -16.47 -14.36 13.61
C GLU A 93 -15.88 -13.62 14.82
N ALA A 94 -15.17 -12.51 14.60
CA ALA A 94 -14.60 -11.69 15.66
C ALA A 94 -15.69 -11.08 16.57
N GLN A 95 -16.80 -10.61 15.98
CA GLN A 95 -17.94 -10.08 16.74
C GLN A 95 -18.63 -11.16 17.58
N GLN A 96 -18.82 -12.36 17.02
CA GLN A 96 -19.38 -13.49 17.77
C GLN A 96 -18.49 -13.88 18.95
N LYS A 97 -17.17 -13.98 18.73
CA LYS A 97 -16.19 -14.23 19.80
C LYS A 97 -16.25 -13.15 20.87
N ALA A 98 -16.29 -11.87 20.48
CA ALA A 98 -16.38 -10.76 21.43
C ALA A 98 -17.68 -10.81 22.26
N ALA A 99 -18.82 -11.03 21.62
CA ALA A 99 -20.11 -11.17 22.31
C ALA A 99 -20.11 -12.35 23.30
N PHE A 100 -19.52 -13.47 22.91
CA PHE A 100 -19.33 -14.62 23.80
C PHE A 100 -18.46 -14.25 25.02
N PHE A 101 -17.31 -13.61 24.81
CA PHE A 101 -16.43 -13.20 25.91
C PHE A 101 -17.11 -12.18 26.84
N GLU A 102 -17.85 -11.21 26.30
CA GLU A 102 -18.64 -10.28 27.11
C GLU A 102 -19.68 -10.99 27.98
N ALA A 103 -20.37 -11.99 27.43
CA ALA A 103 -21.32 -12.80 28.20
C ALA A 103 -20.62 -13.57 29.34
N VAL A 104 -19.49 -14.21 29.06
CA VAL A 104 -18.68 -14.93 30.06
C VAL A 104 -18.20 -13.98 31.16
N VAL A 105 -17.67 -12.80 30.79
CA VAL A 105 -17.26 -11.77 31.75
C VAL A 105 -18.45 -11.30 32.58
N GLY A 106 -19.64 -11.17 32.00
CA GLY A 106 -20.87 -10.83 32.71
C GLY A 106 -21.27 -11.87 33.76
N VAL A 107 -21.14 -13.16 33.45
CA VAL A 107 -21.37 -14.25 34.42
C VAL A 107 -20.33 -14.21 35.54
N LEU A 108 -19.05 -14.07 35.21
CA LEU A 108 -17.96 -13.99 36.21
C LEU A 108 -18.11 -12.80 37.17
N LYS A 109 -18.59 -11.66 36.66
CA LYS A 109 -18.91 -10.50 37.51
C LYS A 109 -20.10 -10.75 38.43
N ARG A 110 -21.15 -11.40 37.92
CA ARG A 110 -22.40 -11.67 38.67
C ARG A 110 -22.22 -12.74 39.74
N ASP A 111 -21.64 -13.87 39.39
CA ASP A 111 -21.65 -15.06 40.24
C ASP A 111 -20.39 -15.17 41.12
N TYR A 112 -19.27 -14.57 40.68
CA TYR A 112 -17.98 -14.68 41.35
C TYR A 112 -17.37 -13.34 41.77
N GLY A 113 -18.06 -12.21 41.50
CA GLY A 113 -17.60 -10.87 41.91
C GLY A 113 -16.27 -10.43 41.28
N VAL A 114 -15.84 -11.05 40.17
CA VAL A 114 -14.53 -10.80 39.56
C VAL A 114 -14.48 -9.38 38.97
N GLN A 115 -13.74 -8.49 39.64
CA GLN A 115 -13.44 -7.14 39.15
C GLN A 115 -12.30 -7.21 38.11
N VAL A 116 -12.66 -7.23 36.82
CA VAL A 116 -11.68 -7.10 35.72
C VAL A 116 -11.13 -5.67 35.74
N ALA A 117 -10.00 -5.46 36.43
CA ALA A 117 -9.37 -4.14 36.54
C ALA A 117 -8.80 -3.70 35.18
N LYS A 118 -9.35 -2.62 34.62
CA LYS A 118 -8.97 -2.03 33.32
C LYS A 118 -7.66 -1.21 33.35
N LYS A 119 -6.76 -1.40 34.33
CA LYS A 119 -5.58 -0.52 34.50
C LYS A 119 -4.37 -1.01 33.67
N PRO A 120 -3.84 -0.22 32.74
CA PRO A 120 -2.45 -0.39 32.33
C PRO A 120 -1.57 0.05 33.50
N VAL A 121 -0.91 -0.89 34.18
CA VAL A 121 0.14 -0.55 35.15
C VAL A 121 1.36 -0.08 34.36
N GLY A 122 1.33 1.19 33.96
CA GLY A 122 2.50 1.89 33.46
C GLY A 122 3.55 1.87 34.55
N LYS A 123 4.65 1.15 34.33
CA LYS A 123 5.82 1.18 35.21
C LYS A 123 6.42 2.57 35.13
N SER A 124 6.08 3.44 36.09
CA SER A 124 6.79 4.70 36.30
C SER A 124 8.21 4.38 36.75
N SER A 125 9.17 4.45 35.84
CA SER A 125 10.60 4.47 36.15
C SER A 125 10.90 5.72 36.98
N ARG A 126 11.02 5.57 38.31
CA ARG A 126 11.61 6.62 39.14
C ARG A 126 13.11 6.60 38.87
N LYS A 127 13.58 7.58 38.09
CA LYS A 127 15.00 7.89 37.96
C LYS A 127 15.49 8.40 39.32
N SER A 128 16.25 7.59 40.04
CA SER A 128 17.04 8.04 41.18
C SER A 128 18.10 9.01 40.66
N SER A 129 17.94 10.30 40.94
CA SER A 129 19.00 11.28 40.75
C SER A 129 20.12 11.00 41.75
N SER A 130 21.30 10.73 41.21
CA SER A 130 22.54 10.54 41.95
C SER A 130 22.96 11.86 42.61
N LYS A 131 23.21 11.74 43.91
CA LYS A 131 24.15 12.44 44.80
C LYS A 131 25.07 13.51 44.18
N ASP A 132 25.06 14.70 44.79
CA ASP A 132 26.21 15.58 45.01
C ASP A 132 26.33 15.79 46.54
#